data_AF-M0LWF0-F1
#
_entry.id   AF-M0LWF0-F1
#
_cell.length_a   1.000
_cell.length_b   1.000
_cell.length_c   1.000
_cell.angle_alpha   90.00
_cell.angle_beta   90.00
_cell.angle_gamma   90.00
#
_symmetry.space_group_name_H-M   'P 1'
#
loop_
_entity.id
_entity.type
_entity.pdbx_description
1 polymer ?
#
loop_
_entity_poly.entity_id
_entity_poly.type
_entity_poly.pdbx_seq_one_letter_code
_entity_poly.pdbx_strand_id
1 'polypeptide(L)'
;MLADGRTLDAYSLERFTFDAVRIDCTGSSDREPITVEDVPDDEADIALFWTDWSTLWGTERYLDHPYLTPDAAAVCAERGYAVGIDALSPDPTPTQNSEETDPSGLQAHHTLLGADNLIIENLRNLGKLPDRFELRAYPLALGGDGAPVRAVGIVDR
;
A
#
# COMPACT_ATOMS: atom_id res chain seq x y z
N MET A 1 -12.22 -9.48 -1.59
CA MET A 1 -12.31 -10.59 -0.60
C MET A 1 -11.70 -11.87 -1.11
N LEU A 2 -10.70 -12.37 -0.40
CA LEU A 2 -10.30 -13.78 -0.47
C LEU A 2 -11.36 -14.63 0.23
N ALA A 3 -11.73 -15.77 -0.34
CA ALA A 3 -12.85 -16.59 0.14
C ALA A 3 -12.69 -17.05 1.61
N ASP A 4 -11.46 -17.23 2.07
CA ASP A 4 -11.11 -17.67 3.42
C ASP A 4 -10.23 -16.63 4.18
N GLY A 5 -10.27 -15.37 3.75
CA GLY A 5 -9.51 -14.28 4.38
C GLY A 5 -10.05 -13.94 5.78
N ARG A 6 -9.14 -13.59 6.69
CA ARG A 6 -9.53 -13.08 8.02
C ARG A 6 -10.17 -11.70 7.89
N THR A 7 -11.27 -11.50 8.60
CA THR A 7 -11.89 -10.17 8.76
C THR A 7 -11.08 -9.32 9.73
N LEU A 8 -11.24 -7.99 9.65
CA LEU A 8 -10.43 -7.05 10.43
C LEU A 8 -10.58 -7.22 11.95
N ASP A 9 -11.75 -7.65 12.42
CA ASP A 9 -12.03 -7.93 13.84
C ASP A 9 -11.38 -9.23 14.37
N ALA A 10 -10.80 -10.05 13.50
CA ALA A 10 -10.10 -11.28 13.87
C ALA A 10 -8.60 -11.08 14.17
N TYR A 11 -8.02 -9.92 13.83
CA TYR A 11 -6.62 -9.61 14.09
C TYR A 11 -6.42 -9.01 15.49
N SER A 12 -5.26 -9.26 16.11
CA SER A 12 -4.85 -8.52 17.31
C SER A 12 -4.55 -7.06 16.95
N LEU A 13 -4.70 -6.14 17.91
CA LEU A 13 -4.38 -4.73 17.69
C LEU A 13 -2.91 -4.50 17.31
N GLU A 14 -2.02 -5.36 17.79
CA GLU A 14 -0.58 -5.35 17.50
C GLU A 14 -0.29 -5.53 16.00
N ARG A 15 -1.19 -6.19 15.25
CA ARG A 15 -1.07 -6.35 13.79
C ARG A 15 -1.16 -5.02 13.03
N PHE A 16 -1.67 -3.96 13.66
CA PHE A 16 -1.87 -2.63 13.07
C PHE A 16 -0.86 -1.57 13.56
N THR A 17 0.20 -2.04 14.21
CA THR A 17 1.42 -1.31 14.54
C THR A 17 2.54 -1.87 13.68
N PHE A 18 3.31 -1.00 13.04
CA PHE A 18 4.32 -1.41 12.08
C PHE A 18 5.59 -0.58 12.26
N ASP A 19 6.74 -1.24 12.27
CA ASP A 19 8.02 -0.60 11.93
C ASP A 19 8.04 -0.36 10.41
N ALA A 20 7.95 0.91 10.02
CA ALA A 20 7.79 1.31 8.63
C ALA A 20 9.11 1.72 7.98
N VAL A 21 9.25 1.37 6.71
CA VAL A 21 10.20 1.97 5.78
C VAL A 21 9.43 2.72 4.69
N ARG A 22 9.81 3.97 4.41
CA ARG A 22 9.25 4.79 3.34
C ARG A 22 10.17 4.79 2.13
N ILE A 23 9.61 4.50 0.97
CA ILE A 23 10.28 4.40 -0.32
C ILE A 23 9.85 5.62 -1.13
N ASP A 24 10.82 6.38 -1.65
CA ASP A 24 10.56 7.54 -2.50
C ASP A 24 10.29 7.08 -3.94
N CYS A 25 9.03 7.18 -4.35
CA CYS A 25 8.54 6.95 -5.71
C CYS A 25 7.94 8.25 -6.30
N THR A 26 8.33 9.42 -5.79
CA THR A 26 7.72 10.71 -6.20
C THR A 26 8.10 11.14 -7.62
N GLY A 27 9.11 10.49 -8.20
CA GLY A 27 9.49 10.64 -9.60
C GLY A 27 8.55 9.94 -10.59
N SER A 28 7.60 9.12 -10.11
CA SER A 28 6.70 8.34 -10.96
C SER A 28 5.75 9.21 -11.78
N SER A 29 5.56 8.80 -13.02
CA SER A 29 4.59 9.32 -13.97
C SER A 29 3.24 8.60 -13.87
N ASP A 30 2.26 9.08 -14.63
CA ASP A 30 0.90 8.51 -14.68
C ASP A 30 0.99 7.02 -15.03
N ARG A 31 0.40 6.19 -14.19
CA ARG A 31 0.36 4.72 -14.33
C ARG A 31 1.75 4.07 -14.39
N GLU A 32 2.78 4.71 -13.83
CA GLU A 32 4.13 4.13 -13.84
C GLU A 32 4.20 2.90 -12.90
N PRO A 33 4.72 1.76 -13.38
CA PRO A 33 4.88 0.58 -12.54
C PRO A 33 6.01 0.78 -11.52
N ILE A 34 5.71 0.48 -10.26
CA ILE A 34 6.67 0.30 -9.16
C ILE A 34 7.15 -1.15 -9.23
N THR A 35 8.45 -1.33 -9.43
CA THR A 35 9.05 -2.63 -9.77
C THR A 35 9.76 -3.26 -8.57
N VAL A 36 10.34 -4.45 -8.78
CA VAL A 36 11.06 -5.19 -7.73
C VAL A 36 12.24 -4.38 -7.19
N GLU A 37 12.86 -3.57 -8.04
CA GLU A 37 13.99 -2.70 -7.70
C GLU A 37 13.63 -1.63 -6.66
N ASP A 38 12.35 -1.25 -6.57
CA ASP A 38 11.86 -0.28 -5.59
C ASP A 38 11.54 -0.94 -4.22
N VAL A 39 11.48 -2.27 -4.16
CA VAL A 39 11.13 -3.00 -2.93
C VAL A 39 12.32 -2.99 -1.96
N PRO A 40 12.16 -2.48 -0.73
CA PRO A 40 13.27 -2.30 0.22
C PRO A 40 13.80 -3.66 0.72
N ASP A 41 15.10 -3.72 1.00
CA ASP A 41 15.77 -4.88 1.58
C ASP A 41 16.15 -4.60 3.05
N ASP A 42 15.19 -4.04 3.79
CA ASP A 42 15.35 -3.60 5.17
C ASP A 42 14.50 -4.44 6.12
N GLU A 43 14.96 -4.72 7.33
CA GLU A 43 14.10 -5.30 8.37
C GLU A 43 13.00 -4.29 8.75
N ALA A 44 11.76 -4.54 8.33
CA ALA A 44 10.58 -3.69 8.55
C ALA A 44 9.30 -4.55 8.50
N ASP A 45 8.22 -4.05 9.12
CA ASP A 45 6.90 -4.69 9.04
C ASP A 45 6.10 -4.22 7.82
N ILE A 46 6.34 -2.98 7.36
CA ILE A 46 5.60 -2.37 6.25
C ILE A 46 6.51 -1.56 5.32
N ALA A 47 6.33 -1.76 4.01
CA ALA A 47 6.90 -0.93 2.96
C ALA A 47 5.86 0.12 2.51
N LEU A 48 6.21 1.40 2.59
CA LEU A 48 5.35 2.54 2.23
C LEU A 48 5.87 3.23 0.97
N PHE A 49 5.20 2.99 -0.16
CA PHE A 49 5.55 3.60 -1.44
C PHE A 49 4.95 5.01 -1.50
N TRP A 50 5.81 6.02 -1.38
CA TRP A 50 5.42 7.43 -1.43
C TRP A 50 5.59 7.98 -2.84
N THR A 51 4.45 8.16 -3.52
CA THR A 51 4.35 8.63 -4.90
C THR A 51 4.01 10.11 -5.02
N ASP A 52 3.64 10.74 -3.89
CA ASP A 52 3.02 12.06 -3.79
C ASP A 52 1.66 12.18 -4.52
N TRP A 53 1.09 11.05 -4.95
CA TRP A 53 -0.17 11.01 -5.69
C TRP A 53 -1.36 11.49 -4.87
N SER A 54 -1.23 11.45 -3.53
CA SER A 54 -2.21 12.02 -2.60
C SER A 54 -2.47 13.52 -2.83
N THR A 55 -1.58 14.24 -3.53
CA THR A 55 -1.79 15.63 -3.93
C THR A 55 -2.86 15.80 -5.02
N LEU A 56 -3.14 14.75 -5.80
CA LEU A 56 -4.12 14.72 -6.88
C LEU A 56 -5.51 14.25 -6.42
N TRP A 57 -5.71 14.02 -5.12
CA TRP A 57 -6.97 13.55 -4.55
C TRP A 57 -8.18 14.33 -5.05
N GLY A 58 -9.20 13.61 -5.54
CA GLY A 58 -10.45 14.19 -6.03
C GLY A 58 -10.39 14.71 -7.48
N THR A 59 -9.26 14.56 -8.17
CA THR A 59 -9.14 14.80 -9.62
C THR A 59 -9.30 13.49 -10.41
N GLU A 60 -9.65 13.58 -11.70
CA GLU A 60 -9.72 12.39 -12.57
C GLU A 60 -8.36 11.69 -12.70
N ARG A 61 -7.28 12.47 -12.76
CA ARG A 61 -5.89 11.98 -12.80
C ARG A 61 -5.53 11.15 -11.57
N TYR A 62 -6.25 11.28 -10.45
CA TYR A 62 -6.00 10.44 -9.27
C TYR A 62 -6.12 8.94 -9.58
N LEU A 63 -6.96 8.56 -10.54
CA LEU A 63 -7.15 7.16 -10.95
C LEU A 63 -5.98 6.62 -11.81
N ASP A 64 -5.16 7.50 -12.38
CA ASP A 64 -3.98 7.11 -13.17
C ASP A 64 -2.71 7.04 -12.31
N HIS A 65 -2.86 6.55 -11.08
CA HIS A 65 -1.77 6.47 -10.12
C HIS A 65 -0.72 5.41 -10.46
N PRO A 66 0.52 5.57 -9.98
CA PRO A 66 1.52 4.49 -9.95
C PRO A 66 1.00 3.28 -9.18
N TYR A 67 1.47 2.10 -9.54
CA TYR A 67 0.99 0.82 -9.00
C TYR A 67 2.13 -0.19 -8.87
N LEU A 68 2.01 -1.18 -7.99
CA LEU A 68 2.98 -2.26 -7.87
C LEU A 68 2.82 -3.24 -9.03
N THR A 69 3.92 -3.63 -9.65
CA THR A 69 3.94 -4.80 -10.53
C THR A 69 3.59 -6.08 -9.74
N PRO A 70 3.06 -7.13 -10.40
CA PRO A 70 2.83 -8.41 -9.75
C PRO A 70 4.09 -9.00 -9.09
N ASP A 71 5.25 -8.81 -9.71
CA ASP A 71 6.53 -9.27 -9.18
C ASP A 71 6.96 -8.46 -7.95
N ALA A 72 6.77 -7.13 -7.95
CA ALA A 72 7.03 -6.31 -6.76
C ALA A 72 6.14 -6.71 -5.58
N ALA A 73 4.85 -6.95 -5.84
CA ALA A 73 3.91 -7.44 -4.82
C ALA A 73 4.30 -8.83 -4.29
N ALA A 74 4.80 -9.72 -5.16
CA ALA A 74 5.30 -11.03 -4.75
C ALA A 74 6.53 -10.92 -3.85
N VAL A 75 7.50 -10.06 -4.17
CA VAL A 75 8.68 -9.84 -3.32
C VAL A 75 8.29 -9.24 -1.97
N CYS A 76 7.35 -8.29 -1.94
CA CYS A 76 6.80 -7.78 -0.68
C CYS A 76 6.15 -8.89 0.16
N ALA A 77 5.35 -9.76 -0.46
CA ALA A 77 4.70 -10.89 0.20
C ALA A 77 5.73 -11.88 0.76
N GLU A 78 6.73 -12.28 -0.05
CA GLU A 78 7.81 -13.20 0.33
C GLU A 78 8.65 -12.66 1.51
N ARG A 79 8.89 -11.35 1.55
CA ARG A 79 9.61 -10.68 2.65
C ARG A 79 8.75 -10.43 3.89
N GLY A 80 7.44 -10.69 3.82
CA GLY A 80 6.53 -10.48 4.95
C GLY A 80 6.09 -9.03 5.16
N TYR A 81 6.35 -8.14 4.18
CA TYR A 81 5.93 -6.75 4.29
C TYR A 81 4.43 -6.60 4.10
N ALA A 82 3.76 -5.94 5.04
CA ALA A 82 2.57 -5.18 4.68
C ALA A 82 2.94 -4.11 3.63
N VAL A 83 1.98 -3.64 2.86
CA VAL A 83 2.19 -2.59 1.85
C VAL A 83 1.30 -1.39 2.16
N GLY A 84 1.87 -0.20 2.09
CA GLY A 84 1.09 1.03 2.06
C GLY A 84 1.45 1.93 0.89
N ILE A 85 0.48 2.68 0.40
CA ILE A 85 0.64 3.60 -0.73
C ILE A 85 -0.23 4.84 -0.52
N ASP A 86 0.24 6.00 -0.99
CA ASP A 86 -0.52 7.27 -0.97
C ASP A 86 -1.39 7.48 -2.22
N ALA A 87 -1.75 6.38 -2.88
CA ALA A 87 -2.62 6.29 -4.05
C ALA A 87 -3.90 5.48 -3.75
N LEU A 88 -4.81 5.40 -4.73
CA LEU A 88 -6.11 4.74 -4.56
C LEU A 88 -5.96 3.26 -4.20
N SER A 89 -4.97 2.60 -4.79
CA SER A 89 -4.76 1.16 -4.74
C SER A 89 -3.30 0.80 -5.07
N PRO A 90 -2.75 -0.33 -4.58
CA PRO A 90 -1.48 -0.87 -5.06
C PRO A 90 -1.62 -1.52 -6.45
N ASP A 91 -2.82 -1.86 -6.90
CA ASP A 91 -3.14 -2.33 -8.26
C ASP A 91 -3.57 -1.17 -9.16
N PRO A 92 -3.31 -1.23 -10.49
CA PRO A 92 -3.77 -0.21 -11.43
C PRO A 92 -5.30 -0.07 -11.42
N THR A 93 -5.79 1.17 -11.40
CA THR A 93 -7.22 1.43 -11.57
C THR A 93 -7.57 1.46 -13.07
N PRO A 94 -8.64 0.77 -13.51
CA PRO A 94 -9.10 0.86 -14.90
C PRO A 94 -9.59 2.28 -15.24
N THR A 95 -9.00 2.88 -16.28
CA THR A 95 -9.35 4.20 -16.81
C THR A 95 -9.32 4.17 -18.33
N GLN A 96 -9.62 5.30 -18.97
CA GLN A 96 -9.44 5.44 -20.43
C GLN A 96 -7.97 5.43 -20.87
N ASN A 97 -7.03 5.62 -19.93
CA ASN A 97 -5.59 5.63 -20.17
C ASN A 97 -4.95 4.26 -19.86
N SER A 98 -5.75 3.23 -19.56
CA SER A 98 -5.25 1.88 -19.32
C SER A 98 -4.66 1.27 -20.59
N GLU A 99 -3.50 0.65 -20.45
CA GLU A 99 -2.80 -0.06 -21.53
C GLU A 99 -3.02 -1.57 -21.42
N GLU A 100 -2.92 -2.31 -22.53
CA GLU A 100 -3.02 -3.79 -22.50
C GLU A 100 -1.92 -4.45 -21.65
N THR A 101 -0.81 -3.74 -21.44
CA THR A 101 0.31 -4.18 -20.61
C THR A 101 0.07 -4.00 -19.11
N ASP A 102 -0.96 -3.25 -18.71
CA ASP A 102 -1.27 -3.08 -17.29
C ASP A 102 -1.72 -4.41 -16.67
N PRO A 103 -1.30 -4.71 -15.43
CA PRO A 103 -1.82 -5.84 -14.68
C PRO A 103 -3.35 -5.80 -14.61
N SER A 104 -3.99 -6.93 -14.96
CA SER A 104 -5.45 -7.02 -14.91
C SER A 104 -5.94 -7.39 -13.51
N GLY A 105 -7.00 -6.73 -13.06
CA GLY A 105 -7.69 -7.04 -11.80
C GLY A 105 -6.92 -6.55 -10.57
N LEU A 106 -6.97 -7.34 -9.50
CA LEU A 106 -6.42 -7.01 -8.18
C LEU A 106 -5.29 -8.00 -7.81
N GLN A 107 -4.26 -8.08 -8.65
CA GLN A 107 -3.19 -9.06 -8.49
C GLN A 107 -2.32 -8.78 -7.26
N ALA A 108 -1.93 -7.52 -7.03
CA ALA A 108 -1.17 -7.14 -5.85
C ALA A 108 -1.98 -7.43 -4.59
N HIS A 109 -3.28 -7.10 -4.57
CA HIS A 109 -4.16 -7.46 -3.47
C HIS A 109 -4.20 -8.97 -3.20
N HIS A 110 -4.43 -9.78 -4.24
CA HIS A 110 -4.52 -11.23 -4.06
C HIS A 110 -3.21 -11.83 -3.56
N THR A 111 -2.08 -11.38 -4.08
CA THR A 111 -0.75 -11.83 -3.66
C THR A 111 -0.46 -11.47 -2.21
N LEU A 112 -0.64 -10.18 -1.84
CA LEU A 112 -0.34 -9.68 -0.50
C LEU A 112 -1.28 -10.27 0.56
N LEU A 113 -2.60 -10.17 0.34
CA LEU A 113 -3.58 -10.69 1.28
C LEU A 113 -3.54 -12.22 1.36
N GLY A 114 -3.18 -12.90 0.26
CA GLY A 114 -3.02 -14.36 0.21
C GLY A 114 -1.85 -14.84 1.06
N ALA A 115 -0.84 -14.01 1.26
CA ALA A 115 0.27 -14.22 2.18
C ALA A 115 0.00 -13.70 3.60
N ASP A 116 -1.22 -13.20 3.88
CA ASP A 116 -1.62 -12.58 5.16
C ASP A 116 -0.91 -11.23 5.43
N ASN A 117 -0.46 -10.54 4.38
CA ASN A 117 0.16 -9.22 4.43
C ASN A 117 -0.91 -8.14 4.24
N LEU A 118 -0.97 -7.17 5.16
CA LEU A 118 -1.97 -6.10 5.12
C LEU A 118 -1.67 -5.05 4.05
N ILE A 119 -2.73 -4.35 3.61
CA ILE A 119 -2.65 -3.25 2.63
C ILE A 119 -3.24 -1.99 3.26
N ILE A 120 -2.55 -0.86 3.10
CA ILE A 120 -3.01 0.46 3.55
C ILE A 120 -2.97 1.46 2.40
N GLU A 121 -4.13 1.82 1.90
CA GLU A 121 -4.29 2.68 0.73
C GLU A 121 -4.64 4.11 1.14
N ASN A 122 -4.59 5.02 0.16
CA ASN A 122 -5.04 6.41 0.32
C ASN A 122 -4.31 7.15 1.45
N LEU A 123 -3.06 6.76 1.75
CA LEU A 123 -2.22 7.45 2.72
C LEU A 123 -1.96 8.91 2.29
N ARG A 124 -1.51 9.74 3.23
CA ARG A 124 -1.21 11.16 2.96
C ARG A 124 -0.09 11.66 3.87
N ASN A 125 0.64 12.67 3.40
CA ASN A 125 1.74 13.34 4.11
C ASN A 125 2.98 12.44 4.34
N LEU A 126 3.17 11.39 3.54
CA LEU A 126 4.35 10.52 3.67
C LEU A 126 5.66 11.31 3.48
N GLY A 127 5.66 12.35 2.63
CA GLY A 127 6.80 13.27 2.48
C GLY A 127 7.23 14.05 3.73
N LYS A 128 6.41 14.07 4.80
CA LYS A 128 6.74 14.73 6.07
C LYS A 128 7.37 13.80 7.11
N LEU A 129 7.44 12.51 6.82
CA LEU A 129 7.96 11.49 7.72
C LEU A 129 9.43 11.20 7.37
N PRO A 130 10.26 10.76 8.32
CA PRO A 130 11.57 10.21 8.02
C PRO A 130 11.43 8.89 7.25
N ASP A 131 12.55 8.37 6.73
CA ASP A 131 12.55 7.10 5.99
C ASP A 131 12.19 5.90 6.87
N ARG A 132 12.41 6.01 8.19
CA ARG A 132 12.07 4.98 9.18
C ARG A 132 11.25 5.59 10.33
N PHE A 133 10.11 5.00 10.63
CA PHE A 133 9.22 5.45 11.71
C PHE A 133 8.23 4.35 12.11
N GLU A 134 7.52 4.53 13.22
CA GLU A 134 6.43 3.62 13.61
C GLU A 134 5.10 4.10 12.99
N LEU A 135 4.42 3.24 12.25
CA LEU A 135 3.07 3.49 11.73
C LEU A 135 2.01 2.81 12.62
N ARG A 136 0.96 3.55 12.97
CA ARG A 136 -0.26 3.02 13.59
C ARG A 136 -1.47 3.22 12.68
N ALA A 137 -2.17 2.15 12.35
CA ALA A 137 -3.32 2.19 11.44
C ALA A 137 -4.45 1.26 11.89
N TYR A 138 -5.07 1.59 13.02
CA TYR A 138 -6.15 0.78 13.59
C TYR A 138 -7.45 0.94 12.80
N PRO A 139 -8.01 -0.14 12.22
CA PRO A 139 -9.31 -0.11 11.59
C PRO A 139 -10.45 0.00 12.59
N LEU A 140 -11.58 0.51 12.12
CA LEU A 140 -12.84 0.26 12.81
C LEU A 140 -13.07 -1.26 12.86
N ALA A 141 -13.38 -1.79 14.04
CA ALA A 141 -13.63 -3.21 14.26
C ALA A 141 -14.98 -3.63 13.65
N LEU A 142 -15.00 -3.71 12.32
CA LEU A 142 -16.11 -4.17 11.50
C LEU A 142 -15.77 -5.59 11.01
N GLY A 143 -16.77 -6.47 10.91
CA GLY A 143 -16.62 -7.83 10.35
C GLY A 143 -16.43 -7.86 8.83
N GLY A 144 -15.70 -6.88 8.28
CA GLY A 144 -15.42 -6.73 6.85
C GLY A 144 -13.95 -6.97 6.51
N ASP A 145 -13.64 -6.88 5.22
CA ASP A 145 -12.30 -7.04 4.65
C ASP A 145 -11.51 -5.72 4.56
N GLY A 146 -12.16 -4.59 4.85
CA GLY A 146 -11.59 -3.25 4.82
C GLY A 146 -12.36 -2.29 5.73
N ALA A 147 -11.67 -1.28 6.25
CA ALA A 147 -12.29 -0.20 7.02
C ALA A 147 -11.43 1.07 6.94
N PRO A 148 -12.05 2.26 7.04
CA PRO A 148 -11.29 3.50 7.14
C PRO A 148 -10.49 3.53 8.44
N VAL A 149 -9.30 4.13 8.37
CA VAL A 149 -8.38 4.28 9.51
C VAL A 149 -7.99 5.75 9.69
N ARG A 150 -7.58 6.09 10.92
CA ARG A 150 -6.75 7.28 11.15
C ARG A 150 -5.29 6.82 11.25
N ALA A 151 -4.60 6.79 10.12
CA ALA A 151 -3.18 6.47 10.08
C ALA A 151 -2.35 7.56 10.78
N VAL A 152 -1.43 7.15 11.66
CA VAL A 152 -0.55 8.04 12.42
C VAL A 152 0.88 7.53 12.32
N GLY A 153 1.77 8.35 11.75
CA GLY A 153 3.22 8.15 11.85
C GLY A 153 3.74 8.73 13.16
N ILE A 154 4.44 7.91 13.94
CA ILE A 154 5.08 8.29 15.19
C ILE A 154 6.56 8.48 14.92
N VAL A 155 7.03 9.69 15.19
CA VAL A 155 8.43 10.09 15.02
C VAL A 155 8.97 10.47 16.39
N ASP A 156 10.23 10.12 16.64
CA ASP A 156 10.94 10.58 17.83
C ASP A 156 10.98 12.11 17.84
N ARG A 157 10.82 12.68 19.04
CA ARG A 157 10.79 14.14 19.27
C ARG A 157 12.17 14.72 19.55
#